data_AF-A0AAX3WR06-F1
#
_entry.id   AF-A0AAX3WR06-F1
#
_cell.length_a   1.000
_cell.length_b   1.000
_cell.length_c   1.000
_cell.angle_alpha   90.00
_cell.angle_beta   90.00
_cell.angle_gamma   90.00
#
_symmetry.space_group_name_H-M   'P 1'
#
loop_
_entity.id
_entity.type
_entity.pdbx_description
1 polymer ?
#
loop_
_entity_poly.entity_id
_entity_poly.type
_entity_poly.pdbx_seq_one_letter_code
_entity_poly.pdbx_strand_id
1 'polypeptide(L)'
;MEKEIISSRQFMIITLLFSIGTAILIIPATIASAAKQDAWIAAIIGVAISFILVKLYISLGKRTPSLTFIEANEKILGRFLGKFTAVGFIFLTFLSSGELLYFIGIFMKTEVMPETPTMAFALLFSIIIVYAAFLGIEVFARSTEILFPIFILIFIIFAVCITPQISFDNVQPILETPKKSFLYSIIRFMSIFSFPLVVLLMLFPSAVNVQKSAQKGFYIGAIIGGIVLIIIITLCILVLGPSNTASRTFPSYALAQRISIGNFLQRIEIIMAGMWIISIYIRTFMYFYASVIGVAQLCKIQDHRPLIFPFGLLMIGLSQIIHPNIVHSNVYNNEIWPIFSAIFTVILPLTLLIIAKIRKIDGNSQGENSNENQTNNNNHAQKDSENNSHNASKGDNHKESDSKNDAQNENKLELESQKDNKPNENDVKIDQDTNDH
;
A
#
# COMPACT_ATOMS: atom_id res chain seq x y z
N MET A 1 -17.89 4.27 -3.37
CA MET A 1 -16.66 4.43 -2.58
C MET A 1 -16.21 5.86 -2.70
N GLU A 2 -16.01 6.55 -1.57
CA GLU A 2 -15.33 7.85 -1.59
C GLU A 2 -13.94 7.69 -2.21
N LYS A 3 -13.49 8.71 -2.94
CA LYS A 3 -12.21 8.65 -3.63
C LYS A 3 -11.12 8.95 -2.63
N GLU A 4 -10.57 7.91 -2.03
CA GLU A 4 -9.37 7.99 -1.20
C GLU A 4 -8.18 8.42 -2.08
N ILE A 5 -7.44 9.45 -1.66
CA ILE A 5 -6.36 10.04 -2.47
C ILE A 5 -5.07 10.06 -1.67
N ILE A 6 -4.03 9.44 -2.22
CA ILE A 6 -2.67 9.47 -1.66
C ILE A 6 -1.78 10.45 -2.42
N SER A 7 -0.79 11.03 -1.72
CA SER A 7 0.18 11.90 -2.37
C SER A 7 1.13 11.11 -3.27
N SER A 8 1.75 11.77 -4.25
CA SER A 8 2.73 11.10 -5.12
C SER A 8 3.98 10.63 -4.35
N ARG A 9 4.33 11.30 -3.24
CA ARG A 9 5.40 10.89 -2.32
C ARG A 9 5.03 9.60 -1.61
N GLN A 10 3.81 9.51 -1.08
CA GLN A 10 3.31 8.29 -0.45
C GLN A 10 3.29 7.12 -1.44
N PHE A 11 2.82 7.35 -2.66
CA PHE A 11 2.87 6.34 -3.72
C PHE A 11 4.30 5.89 -4.05
N MET A 12 5.26 6.81 -4.11
CA MET A 12 6.68 6.49 -4.31
C MET A 12 7.23 5.61 -3.17
N ILE A 13 6.93 5.96 -1.91
CA ILE A 13 7.36 5.21 -0.72
C ILE A 13 6.73 3.81 -0.71
N ILE A 14 5.43 3.71 -0.99
CA ILE A 14 4.74 2.42 -1.13
C ILE A 14 5.41 1.60 -2.23
N THR A 15 5.67 2.18 -3.41
CA THR A 15 6.34 1.49 -4.52
C THR A 15 7.69 0.93 -4.09
N LEU A 16 8.50 1.73 -3.40
CA LEU A 16 9.81 1.33 -2.87
C LEU A 16 9.68 0.15 -1.91
N LEU A 17 8.95 0.30 -0.81
CA LEU A 17 8.87 -0.73 0.24
C LEU A 17 8.14 -1.99 -0.26
N PHE A 18 7.15 -1.82 -1.14
CA PHE A 18 6.45 -2.92 -1.79
C PHE A 18 7.36 -3.70 -2.75
N SER A 19 8.24 -3.03 -3.50
CA SER A 19 9.21 -3.69 -4.39
C SER A 19 10.25 -4.52 -3.62
N ILE A 20 10.58 -4.11 -2.40
CA ILE A 20 11.44 -4.87 -1.48
C ILE A 20 10.65 -6.05 -0.90
N GLY A 21 9.55 -5.83 -0.19
CA GLY A 21 8.73 -6.88 0.45
C GLY A 21 9.50 -8.10 0.97
N THR A 22 9.13 -9.30 0.53
CA THR A 22 9.84 -10.56 0.86
C THR A 22 11.21 -10.70 0.21
N ALA A 23 11.47 -9.96 -0.86
CA ALA A 23 12.67 -10.12 -1.69
C ALA A 23 13.96 -9.97 -0.90
N ILE A 24 13.96 -9.07 0.08
CA ILE A 24 15.13 -8.74 0.90
C ILE A 24 15.75 -9.96 1.58
N LEU A 25 14.94 -10.95 2.00
CA LEU A 25 15.46 -12.15 2.65
C LEU A 25 15.72 -13.31 1.69
N ILE A 26 14.95 -13.45 0.60
CA ILE A 26 14.93 -14.70 -0.19
C ILE A 26 15.60 -14.58 -1.58
N ILE A 27 15.63 -13.38 -2.17
CA ILE A 27 16.19 -13.21 -3.51
C ILE A 27 17.67 -13.61 -3.55
N PRO A 28 18.54 -13.23 -2.59
CA PRO A 28 19.96 -13.56 -2.68
C PRO A 28 20.21 -15.05 -2.90
N ALA A 29 19.52 -15.92 -2.17
CA ALA A 29 19.62 -17.38 -2.35
C ALA A 29 19.12 -17.81 -3.72
N THR A 30 17.94 -17.31 -4.08
CA THR A 30 17.24 -17.69 -5.31
C THR A 30 18.11 -17.46 -6.54
N ILE A 31 18.74 -16.28 -6.64
CA ILE A 31 19.54 -15.94 -7.82
C ILE A 31 21.00 -16.40 -7.71
N ALA A 32 21.58 -16.49 -6.50
CA ALA A 32 22.92 -17.05 -6.33
C ALA A 32 22.96 -18.56 -6.62
N SER A 33 21.83 -19.27 -6.45
CA SER A 33 21.75 -20.70 -6.80
C SER A 33 22.04 -20.98 -8.28
N ALA A 34 21.73 -20.03 -9.17
CA ALA A 34 21.92 -20.16 -10.61
C ALA A 34 23.04 -19.27 -11.15
N ALA A 35 23.15 -18.01 -10.69
CA ALA A 35 24.18 -17.06 -11.13
C ALA A 35 25.41 -16.98 -10.22
N LYS A 36 25.46 -17.74 -9.12
CA LYS A 36 26.61 -17.80 -8.21
C LYS A 36 27.12 -16.39 -7.87
N GLN A 37 28.41 -16.11 -8.11
CA GLN A 37 29.03 -14.82 -7.85
C GLN A 37 28.55 -13.69 -8.77
N ASP A 38 27.94 -14.00 -9.91
CA ASP A 38 27.40 -13.02 -10.87
C ASP A 38 25.97 -12.57 -10.54
N ALA A 39 25.40 -13.04 -9.42
CA ALA A 39 24.05 -12.72 -8.96
C ALA A 39 23.78 -11.20 -8.87
N TRP A 40 24.76 -10.41 -8.43
CA TRP A 40 24.62 -8.96 -8.34
C TRP A 40 24.47 -8.30 -9.72
N ILE A 41 25.16 -8.80 -10.75
CA ILE A 41 25.03 -8.33 -12.14
C ILE A 41 23.64 -8.70 -12.67
N ALA A 42 23.17 -9.92 -12.39
CA ALA A 42 21.82 -10.34 -12.76
C ALA A 42 20.75 -9.44 -12.12
N ALA A 43 20.95 -9.02 -10.87
CA ALA A 43 20.06 -8.06 -10.20
C ALA A 43 20.08 -6.67 -10.85
N ILE A 44 21.26 -6.14 -11.20
CA ILE A 44 21.39 -4.85 -11.92
C ILE A 44 20.62 -4.90 -13.25
N ILE A 45 20.80 -5.94 -14.04
CA ILE A 45 20.10 -6.12 -15.31
C ILE A 45 18.59 -6.30 -15.07
N GLY A 46 18.20 -7.06 -14.04
CA GLY A 46 16.81 -7.22 -13.65
C GLY A 46 16.11 -5.90 -13.28
N VAL A 47 16.80 -5.02 -12.54
CA VAL A 47 16.32 -3.66 -12.25
C VAL A 47 16.25 -2.83 -13.53
N ALA A 48 17.25 -2.90 -14.42
CA ALA A 48 17.22 -2.20 -15.70
C ALA A 48 16.03 -2.63 -16.60
N ILE A 49 15.72 -3.93 -16.65
CA ILE A 49 14.56 -4.44 -17.41
C ILE A 49 13.25 -4.06 -16.70
N SER A 50 13.24 -3.91 -15.37
CA SER A 50 12.04 -3.47 -14.62
C SER A 50 11.49 -2.13 -15.12
N PHE A 51 12.32 -1.24 -15.67
CA PHE A 51 11.86 0.01 -16.27
C PHE A 51 10.91 -0.20 -17.44
N ILE A 52 11.15 -1.23 -18.26
CA ILE A 52 10.26 -1.58 -19.38
C ILE A 52 8.90 -2.00 -18.84
N LEU A 53 8.90 -2.75 -17.73
CA LEU A 53 7.69 -3.24 -17.09
C LEU A 53 6.91 -2.11 -16.37
N VAL A 54 7.60 -1.23 -15.65
CA VAL A 54 7.00 -0.02 -15.07
C VAL A 54 6.44 0.89 -16.18
N LYS A 55 7.13 1.02 -17.32
CA LYS A 55 6.62 1.74 -18.49
C LYS A 55 5.34 1.11 -19.03
N LEU A 56 5.26 -0.23 -19.08
CA LEU A 56 4.05 -0.96 -19.46
C LEU A 56 2.89 -0.59 -18.54
N TYR A 57 3.09 -0.68 -17.22
CA TYR A 57 2.07 -0.34 -16.21
C TYR A 57 1.62 1.10 -16.31
N ILE A 58 2.56 2.05 -16.38
CA ILE A 58 2.24 3.47 -16.54
C ILE A 58 1.45 3.72 -17.82
N SER A 59 1.84 3.08 -18.94
CA SER A 59 1.16 3.25 -20.23
C SER A 59 -0.27 2.74 -20.20
N LEU A 60 -0.52 1.62 -19.51
CA LEU A 60 -1.87 1.09 -19.31
C LEU A 60 -2.70 2.00 -18.40
N GLY A 61 -2.15 2.42 -17.26
CA GLY A 61 -2.84 3.32 -16.32
C GLY A 61 -3.23 4.66 -16.97
N LYS A 62 -2.37 5.23 -17.83
CA LYS A 62 -2.69 6.45 -18.60
C LYS A 62 -3.92 6.34 -19.50
N ARG A 63 -4.23 5.13 -19.99
CA ARG A 63 -5.42 4.88 -20.82
C ARG A 63 -6.70 4.74 -19.99
N THR A 64 -6.55 4.48 -18.70
CA THR A 64 -7.66 4.22 -17.78
C THR A 64 -7.51 5.04 -16.48
N PRO A 65 -7.39 6.39 -16.58
CA PRO A 65 -6.90 7.22 -15.48
C PRO A 65 -7.81 7.29 -14.25
N SER A 66 -9.09 6.97 -14.42
CA SER A 66 -10.11 7.01 -13.38
C SER A 66 -10.47 5.63 -12.83
N LEU A 67 -9.85 4.57 -13.36
CA LEU A 67 -10.23 3.19 -13.10
C LEU A 67 -9.11 2.45 -12.39
N THR A 68 -9.50 1.53 -11.52
CA THR A 68 -8.60 0.51 -10.99
C THR A 68 -8.28 -0.55 -12.05
N PHE A 69 -7.29 -1.41 -11.79
CA PHE A 69 -6.94 -2.50 -12.69
C PHE A 69 -8.13 -3.43 -12.99
N ILE A 70 -8.99 -3.72 -12.00
CA ILE A 70 -10.18 -4.56 -12.17
C ILE A 70 -11.19 -3.92 -13.13
N GLU A 71 -11.50 -2.65 -12.93
CA GLU A 71 -12.43 -1.90 -13.78
C GLU A 71 -11.86 -1.69 -15.19
N ALA A 72 -10.54 -1.50 -15.30
CA ALA A 72 -9.84 -1.40 -16.58
C ALA A 72 -9.98 -2.69 -17.40
N ASN A 73 -9.93 -3.87 -16.76
CA ASN A 73 -10.16 -5.15 -17.43
C ASN A 73 -11.56 -5.20 -18.06
N GLU A 74 -12.61 -4.88 -17.30
CA GLU A 74 -14.00 -4.87 -17.80
C GLU A 74 -14.21 -3.84 -18.92
N LYS A 75 -13.62 -2.64 -18.81
CA LYS A 75 -13.72 -1.60 -19.85
C LYS A 75 -13.01 -2.01 -21.15
N ILE A 76 -11.80 -2.56 -21.06
CA ILE A 76 -10.95 -2.85 -22.22
C ILE A 76 -11.38 -4.14 -22.93
N LEU A 77 -11.68 -5.21 -22.18
CA LEU A 77 -12.02 -6.53 -22.75
C LEU A 77 -13.53 -6.76 -22.89
N GLY A 78 -14.35 -5.87 -22.33
CA GLY A 78 -15.80 -6.05 -22.24
C GLY A 78 -16.20 -6.92 -21.04
N ARG A 79 -17.52 -7.05 -20.85
CA ARG A 79 -18.11 -7.61 -19.63
C ARG A 79 -17.73 -9.06 -19.33
N PHE A 80 -17.61 -9.92 -20.34
CA PHE A 80 -17.34 -11.35 -20.12
C PHE A 80 -15.85 -11.61 -19.87
N LEU A 81 -15.01 -11.33 -20.88
CA LEU A 81 -13.57 -11.56 -20.80
C LEU A 81 -12.90 -10.71 -19.73
N GLY A 82 -13.33 -9.45 -19.56
CA GLY A 82 -12.78 -8.58 -18.52
C GLY A 82 -13.09 -9.04 -17.10
N LYS A 83 -14.28 -9.60 -16.86
CA LYS A 83 -14.59 -10.20 -15.55
C LYS A 83 -13.80 -11.47 -15.30
N PHE A 84 -13.61 -12.31 -16.32
CA PHE A 84 -12.80 -13.52 -16.20
C PHE A 84 -11.34 -13.20 -15.82
N THR A 85 -10.71 -12.25 -16.51
CA THR A 85 -9.33 -11.84 -16.19
C THR A 85 -9.23 -11.12 -14.85
N ALA A 86 -10.23 -10.32 -14.49
CA ALA A 86 -10.33 -9.70 -13.16
C ALA A 86 -10.40 -10.75 -12.03
N VAL A 87 -11.23 -11.80 -12.17
CA VAL A 87 -11.30 -12.90 -11.20
C VAL A 87 -9.94 -13.59 -11.05
N GLY A 88 -9.25 -13.88 -12.16
CA GLY A 88 -7.92 -14.48 -12.11
C GLY A 88 -6.89 -13.58 -11.40
N PHE A 89 -6.94 -12.27 -11.63
CA PHE A 89 -6.09 -11.31 -10.93
C PHE A 89 -6.40 -11.22 -9.43
N ILE A 90 -7.68 -11.20 -9.04
CA ILE A 90 -8.12 -11.24 -7.63
C ILE A 90 -7.64 -12.52 -6.96
N PHE A 91 -7.74 -13.65 -7.65
CA PHE A 91 -7.25 -14.93 -7.15
C PHE A 91 -5.74 -14.90 -6.92
N LEU A 92 -4.96 -14.36 -7.88
CA LEU A 92 -3.53 -14.16 -7.71
C LEU A 92 -3.23 -13.27 -6.49
N THR A 93 -3.92 -12.13 -6.33
CA THR A 93 -3.63 -11.23 -5.21
C THR A 93 -4.00 -11.82 -3.86
N PHE A 94 -5.10 -12.57 -3.77
CA PHE A 94 -5.50 -13.27 -2.56
C PHE A 94 -4.57 -14.46 -2.23
N LEU A 95 -4.11 -15.19 -3.25
CA LEU A 95 -3.14 -16.28 -3.07
C LEU A 95 -1.82 -15.72 -2.51
N SER A 96 -1.32 -14.62 -3.09
CA SER A 96 -0.12 -13.93 -2.61
C SER A 96 -0.24 -13.44 -1.17
N SER A 97 -1.39 -12.90 -0.75
CA SER A 97 -1.54 -12.43 0.63
C SER A 97 -1.46 -13.57 1.65
N GLY A 98 -2.05 -14.73 1.32
CA GLY A 98 -1.91 -15.96 2.10
C GLY A 98 -0.47 -16.49 2.13
N GLU A 99 0.22 -16.47 0.99
CA GLU A 99 1.64 -16.90 0.89
C GLU A 99 2.57 -16.02 1.73
N LEU A 100 2.36 -14.70 1.71
CA LEU A 100 3.15 -13.78 2.52
C LEU A 100 2.94 -14.01 4.02
N LEU A 101 1.70 -14.32 4.43
CA LEU A 101 1.42 -14.68 5.81
C LEU A 101 2.05 -16.03 6.21
N TYR A 102 2.12 -16.98 5.28
CA TYR A 102 2.88 -18.23 5.45
C TYR A 102 4.37 -17.95 5.66
N PHE A 103 4.98 -17.07 4.86
CA PHE A 103 6.39 -16.71 5.02
C PHE A 103 6.70 -16.06 6.37
N ILE A 104 5.80 -15.24 6.90
CA ILE A 104 5.90 -14.68 8.27
C ILE A 104 5.93 -15.81 9.29
N GLY A 105 4.95 -16.72 9.23
CA GLY A 105 4.89 -17.86 10.14
C GLY A 105 6.17 -18.71 10.09
N ILE A 106 6.64 -19.07 8.89
CA ILE A 106 7.83 -19.88 8.71
C ILE A 106 9.08 -19.17 9.21
N PHE A 107 9.34 -17.92 8.79
CA PHE A 107 10.53 -17.19 9.23
C PHE A 107 10.57 -17.03 10.75
N MET A 108 9.45 -16.64 11.37
CA MET A 108 9.38 -16.47 12.81
C MET A 108 9.61 -17.80 13.54
N LYS A 109 9.03 -18.89 13.05
CA LYS A 109 9.24 -20.23 13.61
C LYS A 109 10.67 -20.74 13.40
N THR A 110 11.33 -20.44 12.28
CA THR A 110 12.66 -21.01 12.00
C THR A 110 13.80 -20.17 12.59
N GLU A 111 13.68 -18.85 12.59
CA GLU A 111 14.79 -17.94 12.89
C GLU A 111 14.65 -17.18 14.22
N VAL A 112 13.44 -17.09 14.80
CA VAL A 112 13.18 -16.19 15.93
C VAL A 112 12.62 -16.92 17.16
N MET A 113 11.53 -17.67 17.01
CA MET A 113 10.77 -18.31 18.09
C MET A 113 10.29 -19.72 17.70
N PRO A 114 11.17 -20.74 17.76
CA PRO A 114 10.88 -22.11 17.30
C PRO A 114 9.73 -22.82 18.01
N GLU A 115 9.53 -22.51 19.29
CA GLU A 115 8.48 -23.10 20.11
C GLU A 115 7.09 -22.50 19.84
N THR A 116 7.00 -21.41 19.06
CA THR A 116 5.73 -20.75 18.76
C THR A 116 5.15 -21.26 17.43
N PRO A 117 3.89 -21.70 17.38
CA PRO A 117 3.28 -22.19 16.15
C PRO A 117 3.09 -21.08 15.11
N THR A 118 3.21 -21.43 13.83
CA THR A 118 3.02 -20.51 12.68
C THR A 118 1.67 -19.81 12.71
N MET A 119 0.64 -20.48 13.22
CA MET A 119 -0.71 -19.94 13.37
C MET A 119 -0.76 -18.71 14.28
N ALA A 120 0.02 -18.66 15.36
CA ALA A 120 0.05 -17.53 16.26
C ALA A 120 0.58 -16.27 15.56
N PHE A 121 1.66 -16.41 14.78
CA PHE A 121 2.20 -15.32 13.97
C PHE A 121 1.24 -14.89 12.86
N ALA A 122 0.61 -15.85 12.18
CA ALA A 122 -0.39 -15.56 11.16
C ALA A 122 -1.56 -14.76 11.75
N LEU A 123 -2.07 -15.14 12.93
CA LEU A 123 -3.15 -14.42 13.60
C LEU A 123 -2.72 -13.00 13.99
N LEU A 124 -1.60 -12.82 14.69
CA LEU A 124 -1.12 -11.51 15.11
C LEU A 124 -0.88 -10.57 13.93
N PHE A 125 -0.21 -11.06 12.88
CA PHE A 125 0.07 -10.24 11.71
C PHE A 125 -1.19 -9.93 10.91
N SER A 126 -2.11 -10.88 10.80
CA SER A 126 -3.40 -10.66 10.12
C SER A 126 -4.24 -9.59 10.79
N ILE A 127 -4.22 -9.47 12.13
CA ILE A 127 -4.92 -8.41 12.86
C ILE A 127 -4.43 -7.04 12.39
N ILE A 128 -3.11 -6.86 12.24
CA ILE A 128 -2.52 -5.61 11.77
C ILE A 128 -2.96 -5.31 10.33
N ILE A 129 -2.96 -6.31 9.45
CA ILE A 129 -3.37 -6.16 8.04
C ILE A 129 -4.87 -5.83 7.93
N VAL A 130 -5.72 -6.57 8.64
CA VAL A 130 -7.17 -6.37 8.69
C VAL A 130 -7.52 -5.00 9.24
N TYR A 131 -6.86 -4.60 10.33
CA TYR A 131 -7.07 -3.28 10.95
C TYR A 131 -6.65 -2.15 10.01
N ALA A 132 -5.46 -2.24 9.40
CA ALA A 132 -5.02 -1.25 8.42
C ALA A 132 -5.98 -1.18 7.21
N ALA A 133 -6.46 -2.33 6.71
CA ALA A 133 -7.39 -2.38 5.59
C ALA A 133 -8.73 -1.74 5.95
N PHE A 134 -9.21 -1.94 7.18
CA PHE A 134 -10.45 -1.35 7.67
C PHE A 134 -10.37 0.19 7.77
N LEU A 135 -9.18 0.73 8.07
CA LEU A 135 -8.93 2.17 8.12
C LEU A 135 -8.70 2.83 6.74
N GLY A 136 -8.52 2.05 5.68
CA GLY A 136 -8.40 2.54 4.29
C GLY A 136 -6.98 2.88 3.83
N ILE A 137 -6.84 3.20 2.55
CA ILE A 137 -5.52 3.37 1.91
C ILE A 137 -4.77 4.62 2.39
N GLU A 138 -5.47 5.67 2.82
CA GLU A 138 -4.84 6.90 3.28
C GLU A 138 -4.12 6.71 4.61
N VAL A 139 -4.76 6.00 5.55
CA VAL A 139 -4.15 5.68 6.85
C VAL A 139 -2.97 4.74 6.66
N PHE A 140 -3.13 3.72 5.80
CA PHE A 140 -2.03 2.86 5.40
C PHE A 140 -0.86 3.68 4.82
N ALA A 141 -1.11 4.58 3.87
CA ALA A 141 -0.09 5.40 3.24
C ALA A 141 0.66 6.28 4.26
N ARG A 142 -0.04 6.90 5.21
CA ARG A 142 0.58 7.65 6.31
C ARG A 142 1.47 6.75 7.18
N SER A 143 1.03 5.53 7.48
CA SER A 143 1.86 4.56 8.21
C SER A 143 3.15 4.21 7.44
N THR A 144 3.06 4.03 6.11
CA THR A 144 4.26 3.74 5.30
C THR A 144 5.24 4.91 5.28
N GLU A 145 4.75 6.15 5.33
CA GLU A 145 5.57 7.35 5.36
C GLU A 145 6.35 7.49 6.68
N ILE A 146 5.76 7.03 7.81
CA ILE A 146 6.43 6.95 9.12
C ILE A 146 7.47 5.82 9.15
N LEU A 147 7.14 4.66 8.58
CA LEU A 147 8.04 3.50 8.57
C LEU A 147 9.23 3.67 7.62
N PHE A 148 9.09 4.49 6.58
CA PHE A 148 10.14 4.73 5.59
C PHE A 148 11.48 5.25 6.17
N PRO A 149 11.54 6.35 6.95
CA PRO A 149 12.79 6.81 7.53
C PRO A 149 13.42 5.78 8.49
N ILE A 150 12.59 5.03 9.22
CA ILE A 150 13.04 3.95 10.10
C ILE A 150 13.73 2.86 9.27
N PHE A 151 13.09 2.42 8.18
CA PHE A 151 13.65 1.44 7.26
C PHE A 151 15.00 1.90 6.68
N ILE A 152 15.08 3.14 6.19
CA ILE A 152 16.32 3.68 5.60
C ILE A 152 17.44 3.80 6.64
N LEU A 153 17.13 4.26 7.85
CA LEU A 153 18.11 4.37 8.94
C LEU A 153 18.69 2.99 9.28
N ILE A 154 17.82 2.02 9.51
CA ILE A 154 18.17 0.63 9.82
C ILE A 154 19.00 0.01 8.68
N PHE A 155 18.63 0.29 7.42
CA PHE A 155 19.38 -0.16 6.25
C PHE A 155 20.79 0.44 6.17
N ILE A 156 20.94 1.74 6.41
CA ILE A 156 22.25 2.42 6.39
C ILE A 156 23.14 1.87 7.50
N ILE A 157 22.61 1.72 8.73
CA ILE A 157 23.35 1.14 9.85
C ILE A 157 23.82 -0.26 9.49
N PHE A 158 22.92 -1.10 8.97
CA PHE A 158 23.26 -2.46 8.52
C PHE A 158 24.38 -2.45 7.47
N ALA A 159 24.24 -1.65 6.41
CA ALA A 159 25.19 -1.59 5.31
C ALA A 159 26.58 -1.11 5.75
N VAL A 160 26.67 -0.19 6.73
CA VAL A 160 27.94 0.28 7.28
C VAL A 160 28.56 -0.77 8.20
N CYS A 161 27.79 -1.35 9.12
CA CYS A 161 28.31 -2.29 10.11
C CYS A 161 28.84 -3.60 9.51
N ILE A 162 28.33 -4.02 8.34
CA ILE A 162 28.80 -5.23 7.68
C ILE A 162 30.09 -5.03 6.86
N THR A 163 30.46 -3.78 6.55
CA THR A 163 31.63 -3.49 5.70
C THR A 163 32.95 -4.16 6.12
N PRO A 164 33.28 -4.33 7.42
CA PRO A 164 34.54 -4.97 7.82
C PRO A 164 34.63 -6.45 7.44
N GLN A 165 33.51 -7.10 7.12
CA GLN A 165 33.44 -8.53 6.78
C GLN A 165 33.53 -8.78 5.26
N ILE A 166 33.66 -7.73 4.45
CA ILE A 166 33.66 -7.84 2.99
C ILE A 166 34.97 -8.49 2.49
N SER A 167 34.85 -9.52 1.66
CA SER A 167 35.94 -10.06 0.85
C SER A 167 35.59 -9.98 -0.64
N PHE A 168 36.41 -9.24 -1.39
CA PHE A 168 36.25 -9.10 -2.85
C PHE A 168 36.67 -10.35 -3.62
N ASP A 169 37.32 -11.32 -2.98
CA ASP A 169 37.66 -12.60 -3.62
C ASP A 169 36.39 -13.39 -3.94
N ASN A 170 35.32 -13.21 -3.15
CA ASN A 170 34.06 -13.92 -3.31
C ASN A 170 33.26 -13.53 -4.56
N VAL A 171 33.55 -12.38 -5.20
CA VAL A 171 32.93 -12.00 -6.49
C VAL A 171 33.72 -12.48 -7.70
N GLN A 172 34.92 -13.03 -7.48
CA GLN A 172 35.75 -13.56 -8.54
C GLN A 172 35.53 -15.07 -8.72
N PRO A 173 35.69 -15.58 -9.95
CA PRO A 173 35.85 -14.85 -11.21
C PRO A 173 34.53 -14.24 -11.71
N ILE A 174 34.60 -13.10 -12.40
CA ILE A 174 33.43 -12.34 -12.87
C ILE A 174 32.96 -12.86 -14.24
N LEU A 175 31.64 -13.02 -14.41
CA LEU A 175 30.94 -13.44 -15.62
C LEU A 175 31.30 -14.85 -16.14
N GLU A 176 31.63 -15.76 -15.22
CA GLU A 176 31.82 -17.18 -15.57
C GLU A 176 30.52 -17.98 -15.58
N THR A 177 29.41 -17.42 -15.10
CA THR A 177 28.12 -18.11 -15.09
C THR A 177 27.66 -18.45 -16.52
N PRO A 178 27.23 -19.70 -16.79
CA PRO A 178 26.62 -20.06 -18.06
C PRO A 178 25.43 -19.16 -18.42
N LYS A 179 25.37 -18.69 -19.66
CA LYS A 179 24.35 -17.74 -20.14
C LYS A 179 22.91 -18.13 -19.79
N LYS A 180 22.58 -19.43 -19.85
CA LYS A 180 21.24 -19.95 -19.51
C LYS A 180 20.90 -19.73 -18.02
N SER A 181 21.83 -20.07 -17.12
CA SER A 181 21.65 -19.89 -15.67
C SER A 181 21.64 -18.41 -15.27
N PHE A 182 22.43 -17.60 -15.97
CA PHE A 182 22.42 -16.15 -15.79
C PHE A 182 21.07 -15.53 -16.19
N LEU A 183 20.54 -15.89 -17.36
CA LEU A 183 19.22 -15.43 -17.81
C LEU A 183 18.09 -15.91 -16.89
N TYR A 184 18.15 -17.18 -16.44
CA TYR A 184 17.21 -17.70 -15.45
C TYR A 184 17.21 -16.85 -14.17
N SER A 185 18.39 -16.46 -13.68
CA SER A 185 18.53 -15.62 -12.49
C SER A 185 17.92 -14.23 -12.66
N ILE A 186 18.04 -13.62 -13.85
CA ILE A 186 17.39 -12.34 -14.16
C ILE A 186 15.86 -12.49 -14.11
N ILE A 187 15.30 -13.54 -14.72
CA ILE A 187 13.85 -13.79 -14.72
C ILE A 187 13.36 -14.04 -13.29
N ARG A 188 14.11 -14.80 -12.49
CA ARG A 188 13.79 -15.06 -11.08
C ARG A 188 13.79 -13.78 -10.26
N PHE A 189 14.82 -12.94 -10.41
CA PHE A 189 14.86 -11.62 -9.79
C PHE A 189 13.61 -10.81 -10.15
N MET A 190 13.29 -10.70 -11.45
CA MET A 190 12.12 -9.96 -11.93
C MET A 190 10.81 -10.51 -11.37
N SER A 191 10.67 -11.84 -11.22
CA SER A 191 9.44 -12.46 -10.71
C SER A 191 9.11 -12.08 -9.27
N ILE A 192 10.12 -11.77 -8.45
CA ILE A 192 9.95 -11.45 -7.03
C ILE A 192 10.01 -9.92 -6.79
N PHE A 193 10.74 -9.20 -7.63
CA PHE A 193 10.93 -7.75 -7.53
C PHE A 193 9.95 -6.96 -8.41
N SER A 194 9.96 -7.19 -9.73
CA SER A 194 9.28 -6.34 -10.71
C SER A 194 7.82 -6.74 -10.95
N PHE A 195 7.54 -8.04 -11.07
CA PHE A 195 6.20 -8.55 -11.42
C PHE A 195 5.12 -8.16 -10.40
N PRO A 196 5.37 -8.20 -9.08
CA PRO A 196 4.40 -7.75 -8.08
C PRO A 196 3.91 -6.32 -8.30
N LEU A 197 4.71 -5.44 -8.91
CA LEU A 197 4.39 -4.03 -9.08
C LEU A 197 3.10 -3.79 -9.88
N VAL A 198 2.60 -4.78 -10.64
CA VAL A 198 1.28 -4.71 -11.29
C VAL A 198 0.16 -4.39 -10.30
N VAL A 199 0.27 -4.84 -9.04
CA VAL A 199 -0.73 -4.61 -7.98
C VAL A 199 -0.90 -3.13 -7.70
N LEU A 200 0.14 -2.32 -7.91
CA LEU A 200 0.07 -0.88 -7.76
C LEU A 200 -0.86 -0.22 -8.77
N LEU A 201 -1.30 -0.90 -9.85
CA LEU A 201 -2.37 -0.44 -10.74
C LEU A 201 -3.77 -0.46 -10.09
N MET A 202 -3.91 -1.01 -8.89
CA MET A 202 -5.10 -0.79 -8.07
C MET A 202 -5.14 0.61 -7.46
N LEU A 203 -3.99 1.27 -7.31
CA LEU A 203 -3.88 2.63 -6.78
C LEU A 203 -3.56 3.64 -7.90
N PHE A 204 -2.61 3.30 -8.77
CA PHE A 204 -2.20 4.15 -9.86
C PHE A 204 -3.07 3.94 -11.09
N PRO A 205 -3.55 5.01 -11.73
CA PRO A 205 -3.44 6.42 -11.33
C PRO A 205 -4.68 6.93 -10.57
N SER A 206 -5.71 6.10 -10.38
CA SER A 206 -7.04 6.52 -9.91
C SER A 206 -7.04 7.10 -8.50
N ALA A 207 -6.18 6.62 -7.61
CA ALA A 207 -6.09 6.99 -6.20
C ALA A 207 -4.86 7.85 -5.87
N VAL A 208 -4.10 8.34 -6.87
CA VAL A 208 -2.89 9.15 -6.63
C VAL A 208 -3.08 10.58 -7.11
N ASN A 209 -2.75 11.54 -6.24
CA ASN A 209 -2.77 12.95 -6.59
C ASN A 209 -1.68 13.27 -7.64
N VAL A 210 -2.03 14.11 -8.63
CA VAL A 210 -1.15 14.56 -9.74
C VAL A 210 -0.50 13.42 -10.52
N GLN A 211 -1.15 12.99 -11.62
CA GLN A 211 -0.72 11.85 -12.43
C GLN A 211 0.73 11.90 -12.93
N LYS A 212 1.25 13.08 -13.31
CA LYS A 212 2.65 13.23 -13.77
C LYS A 212 3.65 12.92 -12.64
N SER A 213 3.33 13.36 -11.43
CA SER A 213 4.17 13.13 -10.25
C SER A 213 4.07 11.67 -9.81
N ALA A 214 2.90 11.06 -9.90
CA ALA A 214 2.69 9.62 -9.64
C ALA A 214 3.53 8.71 -10.56
N GLN A 215 3.66 9.05 -11.84
CA GLN A 215 4.53 8.31 -12.78
C GLN A 215 6.01 8.38 -12.38
N LYS A 216 6.48 9.57 -12.00
CA LYS A 216 7.84 9.74 -11.48
C LYS A 216 8.03 8.94 -10.20
N GLY A 217 7.05 8.98 -9.30
CA GLY A 217 7.04 8.19 -8.06
C GLY A 217 7.15 6.69 -8.31
N PHE A 218 6.47 6.16 -9.34
CA PHE A 218 6.58 4.76 -9.72
C PHE A 218 8.02 4.39 -10.11
N TYR A 219 8.64 5.15 -11.02
CA TYR A 219 10.02 4.87 -11.42
C TYR A 219 11.00 5.04 -10.26
N ILE A 220 10.93 6.16 -9.54
CA ILE A 220 11.87 6.45 -8.45
C ILE A 220 11.75 5.41 -7.34
N GLY A 221 10.53 5.03 -6.95
CA GLY A 221 10.30 3.99 -5.94
C GLY A 221 10.88 2.65 -6.36
N ALA A 222 10.63 2.21 -7.61
CA ALA A 222 11.20 0.98 -8.15
C ALA A 222 12.74 1.03 -8.19
N ILE A 223 13.34 2.15 -8.63
CA ILE A 223 14.80 2.30 -8.68
C ILE A 223 15.42 2.18 -7.29
N ILE A 224 14.91 2.93 -6.31
CA ILE A 224 15.48 2.93 -4.97
C ILE A 224 15.33 1.55 -4.33
N GLY A 225 14.16 0.91 -4.46
CA GLY A 225 13.97 -0.46 -3.97
C GLY A 225 14.89 -1.47 -4.65
N GLY A 226 15.11 -1.32 -5.96
CA GLY A 226 16.06 -2.12 -6.72
C GLY A 226 17.51 -1.93 -6.25
N ILE A 227 17.93 -0.69 -5.98
CA ILE A 227 19.26 -0.39 -5.43
C ILE A 227 19.46 -1.05 -4.07
N VAL A 228 18.46 -0.97 -3.17
CA VAL A 228 18.51 -1.65 -1.87
C VAL A 228 18.74 -3.14 -2.03
N LEU A 229 18.00 -3.80 -2.92
CA LEU A 229 18.16 -5.23 -3.18
C LEU A 229 19.52 -5.56 -3.81
N ILE A 230 19.99 -4.78 -4.78
CA ILE A 230 21.31 -4.97 -5.40
C ILE A 230 22.41 -4.89 -4.34
N ILE A 231 22.34 -3.92 -3.43
CA ILE A 231 23.31 -3.78 -2.34
C ILE A 231 23.28 -5.02 -1.45
N ILE A 232 22.09 -5.47 -1.03
CA ILE A 232 21.96 -6.64 -0.14
C ILE A 232 22.46 -7.92 -0.81
N ILE A 233 22.13 -8.13 -2.08
CA ILE A 233 22.61 -9.28 -2.86
C ILE A 233 24.14 -9.23 -2.96
N THR A 234 24.71 -8.08 -3.32
CA THR A 234 26.16 -7.88 -3.41
C THR A 234 26.85 -8.18 -2.08
N LEU A 235 26.31 -7.68 -0.97
CA LEU A 235 26.85 -7.93 0.37
C LEU A 235 26.74 -9.40 0.78
N CYS A 236 25.67 -10.10 0.41
CA CYS A 236 25.57 -11.54 0.64
C CYS A 236 26.70 -12.29 -0.06
N ILE A 237 26.95 -11.99 -1.34
CA ILE A 237 28.03 -12.62 -2.10
C ILE A 237 29.40 -12.26 -1.50
N LEU A 238 29.67 -10.98 -1.26
CA LEU A 238 30.97 -10.51 -0.77
C LEU A 238 31.34 -11.06 0.62
N VAL A 239 30.36 -11.28 1.50
CA VAL A 239 30.62 -11.68 2.89
C VAL A 239 30.43 -13.19 3.09
N LEU A 240 29.35 -13.77 2.57
CA LEU A 240 29.07 -15.19 2.76
C LEU A 240 29.73 -16.05 1.68
N GLY A 241 29.98 -15.48 0.49
CA GLY A 241 30.32 -16.24 -0.71
C GLY A 241 29.08 -16.79 -1.43
N PRO A 242 29.19 -17.14 -2.73
CA PRO A 242 28.06 -17.58 -3.54
C PRO A 242 27.44 -18.89 -3.06
N SER A 243 28.25 -19.88 -2.65
CA SER A 243 27.78 -21.19 -2.19
C SER A 243 27.01 -21.11 -0.87
N ASN A 244 27.50 -20.33 0.10
CA ASN A 244 26.79 -20.12 1.36
C ASN A 244 25.53 -19.26 1.16
N THR A 245 25.59 -18.27 0.27
CA THR A 245 24.39 -17.47 -0.08
C THR A 245 23.31 -18.36 -0.68
N ALA A 246 23.65 -19.25 -1.62
CA ALA A 246 22.70 -20.14 -2.29
C ALA A 246 22.08 -21.21 -1.37
N SER A 247 22.80 -21.66 -0.34
CA SER A 247 22.38 -22.75 0.54
C SER A 247 21.53 -22.32 1.74
N ARG A 248 21.44 -21.02 2.01
CA ARG A 248 20.63 -20.48 3.12
C ARG A 248 19.23 -20.12 2.64
N THR A 249 18.21 -20.45 3.43
CA THR A 249 16.83 -20.03 3.14
C THR A 249 16.65 -18.52 3.22
N PHE A 250 17.28 -17.88 4.21
CA PHE A 250 17.23 -16.44 4.45
C PHE A 250 18.65 -15.82 4.51
N PRO A 251 19.38 -15.72 3.38
CA PRO A 251 20.80 -15.34 3.42
C PRO A 251 21.06 -13.95 4.01
N SER A 252 20.17 -12.99 3.79
CA SER A 252 20.34 -11.64 4.32
C SER A 252 20.25 -11.60 5.85
N TYR A 253 19.46 -12.49 6.45
CA TYR A 253 19.41 -12.66 7.90
C TYR A 253 20.70 -13.32 8.42
N ALA A 254 21.16 -14.39 7.75
CA ALA A 254 22.45 -15.02 8.04
C ALA A 254 23.65 -14.08 7.84
N LEU A 255 23.55 -13.14 6.89
CA LEU A 255 24.52 -12.07 6.66
C LEU A 255 24.57 -11.12 7.86
N ALA A 256 23.40 -10.72 8.38
CA ALA A 256 23.33 -9.85 9.56
C ALA A 256 23.91 -10.52 10.83
N GLN A 257 23.81 -11.85 10.96
CA GLN A 257 24.46 -12.61 12.03
C GLN A 257 26.00 -12.58 11.98
N ARG A 258 26.61 -12.18 10.86
CA ARG A 258 28.08 -12.02 10.76
C ARG A 258 28.58 -10.74 11.43
N ILE A 259 27.70 -9.81 11.77
CA ILE A 259 28.09 -8.55 12.38
C ILE A 259 28.33 -8.80 13.88
N SER A 260 29.56 -8.61 14.32
CA SER A 260 29.94 -8.61 15.74
C SER A 260 30.70 -7.33 16.05
N ILE A 261 30.15 -6.49 16.94
CA ILE A 261 30.79 -5.25 17.37
C ILE A 261 31.19 -5.40 18.84
N GLY A 262 32.49 -5.60 19.07
CA GLY A 262 33.12 -5.55 20.39
C GLY A 262 32.53 -6.51 21.44
N ASN A 263 31.94 -7.64 21.02
CA ASN A 263 31.22 -8.60 21.86
C ASN A 263 29.99 -8.06 22.63
N PHE A 264 29.62 -6.78 22.48
CA PHE A 264 28.49 -6.15 23.19
C PHE A 264 27.19 -6.15 22.35
N LEU A 265 27.27 -5.94 21.03
CA LEU A 265 26.12 -6.03 20.12
C LEU A 265 26.15 -7.37 19.39
N GLN A 266 25.46 -8.38 19.96
CA GLN A 266 25.46 -9.77 19.44
C GLN A 266 24.16 -10.18 18.73
N ARG A 267 23.08 -9.39 18.81
CA ARG A 267 21.78 -9.68 18.17
C ARG A 267 21.43 -8.68 17.06
N ILE A 268 22.42 -8.34 16.24
CA ILE A 268 22.27 -7.32 15.18
C ILE A 268 21.33 -7.82 14.07
N GLU A 269 21.14 -9.13 13.92
CA GLU A 269 20.22 -9.73 12.96
C GLU A 269 18.76 -9.28 13.12
N ILE A 270 18.37 -8.79 14.30
CA ILE A 270 17.03 -8.20 14.53
C ILE A 270 16.78 -6.96 13.66
N ILE A 271 17.83 -6.25 13.25
CA ILE A 271 17.76 -5.11 12.31
C ILE A 271 17.26 -5.60 10.95
N MET A 272 17.75 -6.74 10.47
CA MET A 272 17.31 -7.35 9.21
C MET A 272 15.88 -7.86 9.31
N ALA A 273 15.52 -8.52 10.42
CA ALA A 273 14.14 -8.93 10.69
C ALA A 273 13.19 -7.72 10.70
N GLY A 274 13.59 -6.61 11.32
CA GLY A 274 12.82 -5.36 11.36
C GLY A 274 12.59 -4.77 9.96
N MET A 275 13.63 -4.68 9.13
CA MET A 275 13.48 -4.24 7.73
C MET A 275 12.48 -5.11 6.97
N TRP A 276 12.58 -6.42 7.13
CA TRP A 276 11.71 -7.37 6.46
C TRP A 276 10.26 -7.30 6.96
N ILE A 277 10.03 -7.17 8.27
CA ILE A 277 8.68 -7.02 8.84
C ILE A 277 8.01 -5.75 8.31
N ILE A 278 8.76 -4.65 8.19
CA ILE A 278 8.25 -3.42 7.57
C ILE A 278 7.88 -3.71 6.11
N SER A 279 8.81 -4.19 5.29
CA SER A 279 8.55 -4.36 3.86
C SER A 279 7.44 -5.39 3.57
N ILE A 280 7.37 -6.48 4.33
CA ILE A 280 6.32 -7.51 4.18
C ILE A 280 4.96 -7.02 4.66
N TYR A 281 4.88 -6.11 5.64
CA TYR A 281 3.62 -5.45 6.01
C TYR A 281 3.05 -4.67 4.82
N ILE A 282 3.87 -3.82 4.17
CA ILE A 282 3.44 -3.07 2.98
C ILE A 282 2.99 -4.04 1.88
N ARG A 283 3.77 -5.09 1.61
CA ARG A 283 3.48 -6.05 0.53
C ARG A 283 2.20 -6.85 0.79
N THR A 284 2.03 -7.38 2.00
CA THR A 284 0.87 -8.19 2.39
C THR A 284 -0.39 -7.35 2.37
N PHE A 285 -0.34 -6.13 2.91
CA PHE A 285 -1.48 -5.21 2.88
C PHE A 285 -1.92 -4.96 1.45
N MET A 286 -1.01 -4.63 0.53
CA MET A 286 -1.36 -4.28 -0.84
C MET A 286 -2.01 -5.44 -1.59
N TYR A 287 -1.53 -6.67 -1.41
CA TYR A 287 -2.15 -7.87 -1.98
C TYR A 287 -3.53 -8.14 -1.39
N PHE A 288 -3.65 -8.08 -0.06
CA PHE A 288 -4.90 -8.29 0.64
C PHE A 288 -5.95 -7.24 0.26
N TYR A 289 -5.60 -5.96 0.32
CA TYR A 289 -6.45 -4.83 -0.04
C TYR A 289 -6.91 -4.90 -1.50
N ALA A 290 -5.99 -5.22 -2.43
CA ALA A 290 -6.34 -5.42 -3.84
C ALA A 290 -7.35 -6.55 -4.05
N SER A 291 -7.24 -7.65 -3.30
CA SER A 291 -8.19 -8.76 -3.38
C SER A 291 -9.59 -8.36 -2.88
N VAL A 292 -9.67 -7.68 -1.73
CA VAL A 292 -10.93 -7.24 -1.13
C VAL A 292 -11.64 -6.21 -2.01
N ILE A 293 -10.92 -5.17 -2.45
CA ILE A 293 -11.48 -4.16 -3.36
C ILE A 293 -11.89 -4.79 -4.68
N GLY A 294 -11.07 -5.68 -5.24
CA GLY A 294 -11.40 -6.31 -6.51
C GLY A 294 -12.70 -7.11 -6.44
N VAL A 295 -12.94 -7.84 -5.34
CA VAL A 295 -14.21 -8.54 -5.12
C VAL A 295 -15.36 -7.56 -4.94
N ALA A 296 -15.18 -6.50 -4.15
CA ALA A 296 -16.20 -5.46 -3.97
C ALA A 296 -16.60 -4.85 -5.32
N GLN A 297 -15.64 -4.52 -6.18
CA GLN A 297 -15.89 -3.96 -7.51
C GLN A 297 -16.59 -4.96 -8.44
N LEU A 298 -16.14 -6.22 -8.47
CA LEU A 298 -16.71 -7.26 -9.31
C LEU A 298 -18.18 -7.55 -8.96
N CYS A 299 -18.48 -7.57 -7.66
CA CYS A 299 -19.81 -7.79 -7.09
C CYS A 299 -20.64 -6.50 -6.97
N LYS A 300 -20.08 -5.34 -7.33
CA LYS A 300 -20.70 -4.01 -7.20
C LYS A 300 -21.14 -3.66 -5.78
N ILE A 301 -20.38 -4.11 -4.79
CA ILE A 301 -20.59 -3.79 -3.38
C ILE A 301 -20.08 -2.36 -3.14
N GLN A 302 -20.94 -1.51 -2.58
CA GLN A 302 -20.63 -0.08 -2.40
C GLN A 302 -19.59 0.17 -1.29
N ASP A 303 -19.67 -0.61 -0.22
CA ASP A 303 -18.74 -0.57 0.93
C ASP A 303 -18.00 -1.91 1.03
N HIS A 304 -16.67 -1.87 0.92
CA HIS A 304 -15.82 -3.06 0.96
C HIS A 304 -15.50 -3.51 2.40
N ARG A 305 -15.75 -2.66 3.42
CA ARG A 305 -15.38 -2.95 4.82
C ARG A 305 -15.98 -4.25 5.37
N PRO A 306 -17.23 -4.63 5.07
CA PRO A 306 -17.78 -5.92 5.51
C PRO A 306 -17.05 -7.15 4.97
N LEU A 307 -16.33 -7.03 3.84
CA LEU A 307 -15.56 -8.14 3.25
C LEU A 307 -14.21 -8.34 3.93
N ILE A 308 -13.68 -7.32 4.60
CA ILE A 308 -12.32 -7.33 5.16
C ILE A 308 -12.16 -8.46 6.19
N PHE A 309 -13.10 -8.58 7.13
CA PHE A 309 -12.98 -9.58 8.20
C PHE A 309 -13.08 -11.03 7.67
N PRO A 310 -14.09 -11.40 6.86
CA PRO A 310 -14.14 -12.73 6.22
C PRO A 310 -12.88 -13.04 5.39
N PHE A 311 -12.40 -12.09 4.59
CA PHE A 311 -11.17 -12.29 3.80
C PHE A 311 -9.95 -12.45 4.70
N GLY A 312 -9.89 -11.73 5.82
CA GLY A 312 -8.83 -11.87 6.83
C GLY A 312 -8.78 -13.28 7.40
N LEU A 313 -9.93 -13.84 7.79
CA LEU A 313 -10.04 -15.22 8.26
C LEU A 313 -9.64 -16.24 7.19
N LEU A 314 -10.10 -16.04 5.95
CA LEU A 314 -9.73 -16.91 4.84
C LEU A 314 -8.23 -16.83 4.51
N MET A 315 -7.61 -15.64 4.63
CA MET A 315 -6.18 -15.45 4.43
C MET A 315 -5.36 -16.22 5.47
N ILE A 316 -5.78 -16.23 6.74
CA ILE A 316 -5.15 -17.04 7.79
C ILE A 316 -5.28 -18.53 7.48
N GLY A 317 -6.48 -19.00 7.13
CA GLY A 317 -6.69 -20.41 6.77
C GLY A 317 -5.84 -20.83 5.57
N LEU A 318 -5.80 -19.98 4.53
CA LEU A 318 -5.00 -20.20 3.34
C LEU A 318 -3.51 -20.31 3.68
N SER A 319 -2.98 -19.46 4.56
CA SER A 319 -1.57 -19.50 4.94
C SER A 319 -1.16 -20.80 5.64
N GLN A 320 -2.09 -21.53 6.26
CA GLN A 320 -1.79 -22.82 6.89
C GLN A 320 -1.82 -24.00 5.91
N ILE A 321 -2.52 -23.87 4.77
CA ILE A 321 -2.72 -24.97 3.81
C ILE A 321 -1.99 -24.77 2.48
N ILE A 322 -1.52 -23.56 2.17
CA ILE A 322 -0.92 -23.20 0.88
C ILE A 322 0.32 -24.05 0.57
N HIS A 323 1.12 -24.36 1.59
CA HIS A 323 2.31 -25.18 1.48
C HIS A 323 2.41 -26.15 2.65
N PRO A 324 2.59 -27.46 2.40
CA PRO A 324 2.74 -28.45 3.46
C PRO A 324 4.05 -28.30 4.24
N ASN A 325 5.10 -27.76 3.60
CA ASN A 325 6.40 -27.51 4.22
C ASN A 325 7.23 -26.55 3.37
N ILE A 326 8.38 -26.13 3.92
CA ILE A 326 9.30 -25.19 3.27
C ILE A 326 9.92 -25.74 1.98
N VAL A 327 10.13 -27.06 1.87
CA VAL A 327 10.68 -27.68 0.65
C VAL A 327 9.70 -27.53 -0.50
N HIS A 328 8.41 -27.84 -0.27
CA HIS A 328 7.36 -27.62 -1.25
C HIS A 328 7.26 -26.14 -1.64
N SER A 329 7.29 -25.23 -0.66
CA SER A 329 7.26 -23.78 -0.94
C SER A 329 8.44 -23.34 -1.83
N ASN A 330 9.65 -23.86 -1.61
CA ASN A 330 10.80 -23.56 -2.45
C ASN A 330 10.64 -24.08 -3.89
N VAL A 331 10.16 -25.31 -4.08
CA VAL A 331 9.90 -25.88 -5.41
C VAL A 331 8.82 -25.06 -6.14
N TYR A 332 7.70 -24.78 -5.47
CA TYR A 332 6.63 -23.94 -5.99
C TYR A 332 7.16 -22.58 -6.44
N ASN A 333 7.94 -21.91 -5.57
CA ASN A 333 8.47 -20.59 -5.86
C ASN A 333 9.47 -20.58 -7.00
N ASN A 334 10.26 -21.64 -7.20
CA ASN A 334 11.28 -21.73 -8.23
C ASN A 334 10.74 -22.14 -9.61
N GLU A 335 9.76 -23.03 -9.64
CA GLU A 335 9.31 -23.66 -10.89
C GLU A 335 7.95 -23.14 -11.35
N ILE A 336 7.00 -22.94 -10.43
CA ILE A 336 5.60 -22.66 -10.76
C ILE A 336 5.33 -21.15 -10.71
N TRP A 337 5.73 -20.49 -9.63
CA TRP A 337 5.41 -19.08 -9.39
C TRP A 337 5.82 -18.13 -10.52
N PRO A 338 7.03 -18.21 -11.13
CA PRO A 338 7.43 -17.29 -12.19
C PRO A 338 6.52 -17.33 -13.41
N ILE A 339 6.12 -18.54 -13.80
CA ILE A 339 5.28 -18.77 -14.97
C ILE A 339 3.85 -18.30 -14.66
N PHE A 340 3.31 -18.72 -13.52
CA PHE A 340 1.97 -18.35 -13.07
C PHE A 340 1.82 -16.83 -12.92
N SER A 341 2.76 -16.18 -12.21
CA SER A 341 2.73 -14.73 -12.00
C SER A 341 2.96 -13.96 -13.30
N ALA A 342 3.80 -14.41 -14.23
CA ALA A 342 4.02 -13.73 -15.51
C ALA A 342 2.74 -13.58 -16.35
N ILE A 343 1.81 -14.53 -16.27
CA ILE A 343 0.53 -14.47 -16.98
C ILE A 343 -0.26 -13.22 -16.57
N PHE A 344 -0.37 -12.96 -15.28
CA PHE A 344 -1.17 -11.83 -14.76
C PHE A 344 -0.40 -10.52 -14.66
N THR A 345 0.92 -10.59 -14.52
CA THR A 345 1.78 -9.42 -14.24
C THR A 345 2.44 -8.86 -15.49
N VAL A 346 2.62 -9.67 -16.55
CA VAL A 346 3.26 -9.24 -17.80
C VAL A 346 2.31 -9.41 -18.98
N ILE A 347 1.82 -10.64 -19.20
CA ILE A 347 1.03 -10.98 -20.39
C ILE A 347 -0.29 -10.21 -20.36
N LEU A 348 -1.03 -10.24 -19.25
CA LEU A 348 -2.32 -9.57 -19.13
C LEU A 348 -2.22 -8.03 -19.28
N PRO A 349 -1.33 -7.29 -18.60
CA PRO A 349 -1.18 -5.85 -18.84
C PRO A 349 -0.76 -5.52 -20.28
N LEU A 350 0.06 -6.37 -20.91
CA LEU A 350 0.47 -6.19 -22.31
C LEU A 350 -0.70 -6.38 -23.27
N THR A 351 -1.51 -7.43 -23.10
CA THR A 351 -2.70 -7.66 -23.92
C THR A 351 -3.74 -6.56 -23.72
N LEU A 352 -3.98 -6.12 -22.48
CA LEU A 352 -4.84 -4.98 -22.18
C LEU A 352 -4.35 -3.69 -22.87
N LEU A 353 -3.04 -3.41 -22.84
CA LEU A 353 -2.49 -2.22 -23.49
C LEU A 353 -2.67 -2.27 -25.02
N ILE A 354 -2.46 -3.44 -25.64
CA ILE A 354 -2.64 -3.64 -27.09
C ILE A 354 -4.12 -3.44 -27.46
N ILE A 355 -5.04 -4.10 -26.74
CA ILE A 355 -6.48 -4.01 -27.03
C ILE A 355 -7.00 -2.59 -26.77
N ALA A 356 -6.54 -1.91 -25.71
CA ALA A 356 -6.90 -0.52 -25.45
C ALA A 356 -6.44 0.42 -26.58
N LYS A 357 -5.26 0.17 -27.18
CA LYS A 357 -4.80 0.91 -28.37
C LYS A 357 -5.68 0.64 -29.59
N ILE A 358 -6.01 -0.62 -29.86
CA ILE A 358 -6.85 -1.02 -31.01
C ILE A 358 -8.25 -0.41 -30.89
N ARG A 359 -8.83 -0.44 -29.69
CA ARG A 359 -10.16 0.13 -29.39
C ARG A 359 -10.15 1.65 -29.19
N LYS A 360 -9.01 2.31 -29.37
CA LYS A 360 -8.84 3.77 -29.17
C LYS A 360 -9.36 4.27 -27.82
N ILE A 361 -9.11 3.50 -26.75
CA ILE A 361 -9.43 3.90 -25.38
C ILE A 361 -8.34 4.86 -24.90
N ASP A 362 -8.65 6.15 -24.92
CA ASP A 362 -7.75 7.22 -24.49
C ASP A 362 -8.27 7.91 -23.22
N GLY A 363 -7.35 8.24 -22.31
CA GLY A 363 -7.67 8.85 -21.02
C GLY A 363 -8.11 10.31 -21.09
N ASN A 364 -7.92 10.99 -22.22
CA ASN A 364 -8.24 12.42 -22.38
C ASN A 364 -9.75 12.69 -22.52
N SER A 365 -10.53 11.76 -23.07
CA SER A 365 -11.98 11.96 -23.30
C SER A 365 -12.81 12.02 -22.01
N GLN A 366 -12.21 11.76 -20.84
CA GLN A 366 -12.88 11.89 -19.54
C GLN A 366 -12.50 13.16 -18.78
N GLY A 367 -11.38 13.82 -19.12
CA GLY A 367 -10.97 15.08 -18.49
C GLY A 367 -11.83 16.28 -18.90
N GLU A 368 -12.27 16.30 -20.16
CA GLU A 368 -13.12 17.38 -20.70
C GLU A 368 -14.54 17.35 -20.09
N ASN A 369 -15.19 16.17 -20.02
CA ASN A 369 -16.53 16.06 -19.40
C ASN A 369 -16.54 16.35 -17.89
N SER A 370 -15.41 16.16 -17.19
CA SER A 370 -15.30 16.44 -15.75
C SER A 370 -15.19 17.95 -15.48
N ASN A 371 -14.40 18.64 -16.30
CA ASN A 371 -14.24 20.09 -16.22
C ASN A 371 -15.47 20.83 -16.73
N GLU A 372 -16.15 20.34 -17.78
CA GLU A 372 -17.44 20.90 -18.22
C GLU A 372 -18.53 20.74 -17.15
N ASN A 373 -18.61 19.58 -16.47
CA ASN A 373 -19.60 19.38 -15.42
C ASN A 373 -19.32 20.21 -14.16
N GLN A 374 -18.05 20.43 -13.79
CA GLN A 374 -17.70 21.34 -12.69
C GLN A 374 -17.94 22.81 -13.06
N THR A 375 -17.65 23.20 -14.30
CA THR A 375 -17.92 24.57 -14.79
C THR A 375 -19.42 24.82 -14.88
N ASN A 376 -20.21 23.84 -15.35
CA ASN A 376 -21.67 23.94 -15.42
C ASN A 376 -22.32 23.94 -14.04
N ASN A 377 -21.85 23.12 -13.08
CA ASN A 377 -22.37 23.15 -11.71
C ASN A 377 -22.01 24.45 -10.98
N ASN A 378 -20.81 25.00 -11.18
CA ASN A 378 -20.44 26.29 -10.61
C ASN A 378 -21.26 27.43 -11.24
N ASN A 379 -21.50 27.39 -12.55
CA ASN A 379 -22.36 28.36 -13.23
C ASN A 379 -23.84 28.25 -12.80
N HIS A 380 -24.32 27.04 -12.49
CA HIS A 380 -25.68 26.84 -11.97
C HIS A 380 -25.81 27.34 -10.52
N ALA A 381 -24.86 27.00 -9.65
CA ALA A 381 -24.82 27.48 -8.27
C ALA A 381 -24.67 29.01 -8.20
N GLN A 382 -23.92 29.61 -9.12
CA GLN A 382 -23.75 31.05 -9.20
C GLN A 382 -25.03 31.74 -9.69
N LYS A 383 -25.72 31.18 -10.70
CA LYS A 383 -27.06 31.66 -11.11
C LYS A 383 -28.13 31.52 -10.02
N ASP A 384 -28.09 30.44 -9.24
CA ASP A 384 -29.05 30.22 -8.16
C ASP A 384 -28.78 31.18 -6.98
N SER A 385 -27.51 31.55 -6.74
CA SER A 385 -27.14 32.59 -5.77
C SER A 385 -27.50 34.02 -6.23
N GLU A 386 -27.40 34.31 -7.53
CA GLU A 386 -27.83 35.58 -8.12
C GLU A 386 -29.37 35.71 -8.12
N ASN A 387 -30.10 34.63 -8.43
CA ASN A 387 -31.56 34.63 -8.37
C ASN A 387 -32.10 34.74 -6.93
N ASN A 388 -31.44 34.11 -5.94
CA ASN A 388 -31.85 34.24 -4.54
C ASN A 388 -31.54 35.62 -3.95
N SER A 389 -30.46 36.28 -4.38
CA SER A 389 -30.17 37.66 -3.95
C SER A 389 -31.13 38.67 -4.59
N HIS A 390 -31.58 38.44 -5.83
CA HIS A 390 -32.61 39.28 -6.46
C HIS A 390 -34.02 39.10 -5.86
N ASN A 391 -34.36 37.90 -5.39
CA ASN A 391 -35.64 37.66 -4.69
C ASN A 391 -35.63 38.14 -3.23
N ALA A 392 -34.49 38.08 -2.54
CA ALA A 392 -34.36 38.63 -1.18
C ALA A 392 -34.57 40.16 -1.15
N SER A 393 -34.06 40.88 -2.16
CA SER A 393 -34.26 42.34 -2.28
C SER A 393 -35.70 42.76 -2.61
N LYS A 394 -36.59 41.84 -3.00
CA LYS A 394 -38.03 42.13 -3.24
C LYS A 394 -38.95 41.68 -2.10
N GLY A 395 -38.44 40.92 -1.12
CA GLY A 395 -39.21 40.41 0.02
C GLY A 395 -39.28 41.36 1.22
N ASP A 396 -38.36 42.32 1.33
CA ASP A 396 -38.23 43.18 2.53
C ASP A 396 -39.08 44.46 2.51
N ASN A 397 -39.83 44.75 1.43
CA ASN A 397 -40.71 45.92 1.38
C ASN A 397 -42.15 45.67 1.87
N HIS A 398 -42.43 44.52 2.50
CA HIS A 398 -43.80 44.21 2.97
C HIS A 398 -43.95 43.70 4.41
N LYS A 399 -42.92 43.85 5.26
CA LYS A 399 -43.00 43.47 6.68
C LYS A 399 -42.66 44.56 7.69
N GLU A 400 -42.65 45.82 7.28
CA GLU A 400 -42.35 46.96 8.16
C GLU A 400 -43.56 47.88 8.45
N SER A 401 -44.79 47.41 8.20
CA SER A 401 -46.02 48.15 8.54
C SER A 401 -46.84 47.60 9.70
N ASP A 402 -46.61 46.36 10.15
CA ASP A 402 -47.56 45.67 11.04
C ASP A 402 -47.05 45.39 12.47
N SER A 403 -45.86 45.87 12.86
CA SER A 403 -45.33 45.65 14.24
C SER A 403 -45.41 46.85 15.18
N LYS A 404 -46.13 47.92 14.81
CA LYS A 404 -46.25 49.15 15.63
C LYS A 404 -47.58 49.37 16.36
N ASN A 405 -48.55 48.45 16.25
CA ASN A 405 -49.87 48.65 16.87
C ASN A 405 -50.20 47.75 18.09
N ASP A 406 -49.37 46.77 18.44
CA ASP A 406 -49.70 45.82 19.52
C ASP A 406 -49.00 46.08 20.87
N ALA A 407 -48.20 47.14 20.99
CA ALA A 407 -47.48 47.45 22.23
C ALA A 407 -48.14 48.54 23.11
N GLN A 408 -49.40 48.93 22.84
CA GLN A 408 -50.08 50.00 23.57
C GLN A 408 -51.36 49.59 24.33
N ASN A 409 -51.72 48.30 24.36
CA ASN A 409 -53.01 47.89 24.95
C ASN A 409 -52.96 46.89 26.12
N GLU A 410 -51.78 46.51 26.63
CA GLU A 410 -51.68 45.55 27.75
C GLU A 410 -51.48 46.19 29.14
N ASN A 411 -51.40 47.53 29.25
CA ASN A 411 -51.06 48.20 30.52
C ASN A 411 -52.24 48.89 31.24
N LYS A 412 -53.48 48.42 31.07
CA LYS A 412 -54.66 49.06 31.69
C LYS A 412 -55.73 48.14 32.30
N LEU A 413 -55.42 46.86 32.53
CA LEU A 413 -56.35 45.92 33.16
C LEU A 413 -55.65 44.94 34.12
N GLU A 414 -54.75 45.44 34.96
CA GLU A 414 -54.53 44.88 36.31
C GLU A 414 -54.93 45.97 37.31
N LEU A 415 -56.25 46.05 37.49
CA LEU A 415 -56.92 46.86 38.50
C LEU A 415 -56.55 46.36 39.89
N GLU A 416 -56.45 47.33 40.82
CA GLU A 416 -57.09 47.25 42.13
C GLU A 416 -57.03 45.89 42.81
N SER A 417 -55.90 45.58 43.45
CA SER A 417 -55.98 44.94 44.76
C SER A 417 -54.78 45.33 45.61
N GLN A 418 -55.11 45.82 46.81
CA GLN A 418 -54.27 45.85 48.01
C GLN A 418 -53.29 47.02 48.14
N LYS A 419 -53.89 48.15 48.57
CA LYS A 419 -53.40 48.93 49.70
C LYS A 419 -53.23 48.02 50.93
N ASP A 420 -52.05 48.03 51.55
CA ASP A 420 -51.82 48.48 52.94
C ASP A 420 -50.48 47.99 53.49
N ASN A 421 -49.85 48.85 54.30
CA ASN A 421 -48.70 48.66 55.20
C ASN A 421 -47.25 48.70 54.64
N LYS A 422 -46.65 49.89 54.77
CA LYS A 422 -45.25 50.17 55.18
C LYS A 422 -45.05 49.83 56.68
N PRO A 423 -43.85 49.98 57.29
CA PRO A 423 -42.47 49.70 56.84
C PRO A 423 -41.61 49.04 57.96
N ASN A 424 -40.38 48.60 57.66
CA ASN A 424 -39.14 48.83 58.45
C ASN A 424 -38.00 47.95 57.88
N GLU A 425 -36.88 48.52 57.44
CA GLU A 425 -35.72 49.02 58.19
C GLU A 425 -34.76 47.91 58.63
N ASN A 426 -33.53 48.07 58.15
CA ASN A 426 -32.25 47.67 58.73
C ASN A 426 -31.80 46.19 58.72
N ASP A 427 -30.64 46.04 58.08
CA ASP A 427 -29.41 45.52 58.67
C ASP A 427 -28.94 44.08 58.41
N VAL A 428 -27.70 44.05 57.89
CA VAL A 428 -26.56 43.26 58.38
C VAL A 428 -26.30 41.87 57.75
N LYS A 429 -25.23 41.86 56.92
CA LYS A 429 -23.99 41.05 56.97
C LYS A 429 -24.12 39.50 57.01
N ILE A 430 -23.50 38.74 56.08
CA ILE A 430 -22.08 38.32 55.93
C ILE A 430 -22.02 36.77 56.01
N ASP A 431 -20.95 36.22 55.44
CA ASP A 431 -20.42 34.84 55.43
C ASP A 431 -20.88 33.96 54.25
N GLN A 432 -20.04 33.69 53.24
CA GLN A 432 -18.75 32.95 53.22
C GLN A 432 -18.82 31.61 53.97
N ASP A 433 -18.83 30.50 53.22
CA ASP A 433 -17.79 29.45 53.22
C ASP A 433 -18.30 28.24 52.40
N THR A 434 -17.64 27.93 51.27
CA THR A 434 -16.59 26.92 51.06
C THR A 434 -17.08 25.48 50.83
N ASN A 435 -16.49 24.95 49.75
CA ASN A 435 -15.89 23.63 49.59
C ASN A 435 -16.72 22.35 49.35
N ASP A 436 -16.25 21.72 48.27
CA ASP A 436 -15.94 20.30 48.10
C ASP A 436 -17.09 19.29 48.00
N HIS A 437 -17.24 18.72 46.80
CA HIS A 437 -16.55 17.47 46.47
C HIS A 437 -16.34 17.27 44.97
#